data_AF-A0A845WF52-F1
#
_entry.id   AF-A0A845WF52-F1
#
_cell.length_a   1.000
_cell.length_b   1.000
_cell.length_c   1.000
_cell.angle_alpha   90.00
_cell.angle_beta   90.00
_cell.angle_gamma   90.00
#
_symmetry.space_group_name_H-M   'P 1'
#
loop_
_entity.id
_entity.type
_entity.pdbx_description
1 polymer ?
#
loop_
_entity_poly.entity_id
_entity_poly.type
_entity_poly.pdbx_seq_one_letter_code
_entity_poly.pdbx_strand_id
1 'polypeptide(L)'
;MTIQYLLDEHIASLYRTQLMRQAPELIVRRIGDPGAPPKGTLDPEILIWCEIHDFILVTNNRKSMPKHLVDHLAESRHVPGIFVIDPSNHIGETLAELIIIAGASFPKEYQDRIEYLPLSE
;
A
#
# COMPACT_ATOMS: atom_id res chain seq x y z
N MET A 1 14.81 2.47 -6.79
CA MET A 1 13.99 1.37 -6.22
C MET A 1 12.62 1.49 -6.86
N THR A 2 12.04 0.38 -7.27
CA THR A 2 10.71 0.34 -7.88
C THR A 2 9.69 0.15 -6.77
N ILE A 3 8.60 0.91 -6.79
CA ILE A 3 7.53 0.75 -5.81
C ILE A 3 6.95 -0.66 -5.88
N GLN A 4 6.71 -1.25 -4.72
CA GLN A 4 6.02 -2.53 -4.56
C GLN A 4 4.78 -2.32 -3.69
N TYR A 5 3.66 -2.98 -4.01
CA TYR A 5 2.41 -2.78 -3.28
C TYR A 5 1.99 -4.01 -2.49
N LEU A 6 1.69 -3.79 -1.20
CA LEU A 6 0.98 -4.75 -0.37
C LEU A 6 -0.46 -4.27 -0.23
N LEU A 7 -1.40 -5.00 -0.81
CA LEU A 7 -2.82 -4.71 -0.67
C LEU A 7 -3.35 -5.31 0.64
N ASP A 8 -4.11 -4.51 1.36
CA ASP A 8 -4.87 -4.92 2.54
C ASP A 8 -5.84 -6.08 2.21
N GLU A 9 -6.11 -6.93 3.20
CA GLU A 9 -7.01 -8.07 3.02
C GLU A 9 -8.45 -7.64 2.74
N HIS A 10 -8.85 -6.42 3.09
CA HIS A 10 -10.19 -5.89 2.78
C HIS A 10 -10.28 -5.26 1.39
N ILE A 11 -9.17 -5.10 0.66
CA ILE A 11 -9.19 -4.66 -0.73
C ILE A 11 -9.60 -5.82 -1.63
N ALA A 12 -10.47 -5.51 -2.61
CA ALA A 12 -10.95 -6.47 -3.58
C ALA A 12 -9.79 -7.08 -4.39
N SER A 13 -9.79 -8.40 -4.56
CA SER A 13 -8.74 -9.13 -5.29
C SER A 13 -8.56 -8.67 -6.74
N LEU A 14 -9.59 -8.03 -7.32
CA LEU A 14 -9.55 -7.44 -8.65
C LEU A 14 -8.42 -6.40 -8.79
N TYR A 15 -8.12 -5.63 -7.73
CA TYR A 15 -7.02 -4.66 -7.76
C TYR A 15 -5.69 -5.33 -8.09
N ARG A 16 -5.36 -6.41 -7.36
CA ARG A 16 -4.15 -7.21 -7.60
C ARG A 16 -4.09 -7.72 -9.04
N THR A 17 -5.16 -8.36 -9.49
CA THR A 17 -5.22 -8.96 -10.83
C THR A 17 -5.08 -7.91 -11.93
N GLN A 18 -5.70 -6.74 -11.77
CA GLN A 18 -5.64 -5.67 -12.77
C GLN A 18 -4.29 -4.96 -12.78
N LEU A 19 -3.69 -4.68 -11.61
CA LEU A 19 -2.35 -4.08 -11.53
C LEU A 19 -1.32 -4.97 -12.22
N MET A 20 -1.30 -6.27 -11.88
CA MET A 20 -0.38 -7.22 -12.51
C MET A 20 -0.61 -7.41 -14.01
N ARG A 21 -1.85 -7.17 -14.49
CA ARG A 21 -2.18 -7.27 -15.93
C ARG A 21 -1.75 -6.03 -16.70
N GLN A 22 -1.89 -4.85 -16.11
CA GLN A 22 -1.62 -3.57 -16.76
C GLN A 22 -0.15 -3.13 -16.61
N ALA A 23 0.49 -3.51 -15.50
CA ALA A 23 1.90 -3.27 -15.21
C ALA A 23 2.57 -4.59 -14.75
N PRO A 24 2.99 -5.47 -15.68
CA PRO A 24 3.55 -6.79 -15.36
C PRO A 24 4.85 -6.76 -14.54
N GLU A 25 5.61 -5.66 -14.64
CA GLU A 25 6.82 -5.40 -13.87
C GLU A 25 6.56 -4.96 -12.42
N LEU A 26 5.33 -4.56 -12.11
CA LEU A 26 4.93 -4.10 -10.78
C LEU A 26 4.70 -5.30 -9.84
N ILE A 27 5.45 -5.32 -8.73
CA ILE A 27 5.28 -6.35 -7.71
C ILE A 27 4.10 -5.97 -6.83
N VAL A 28 3.04 -6.79 -6.91
CA VAL A 28 1.83 -6.62 -6.09
C VAL A 28 1.56 -7.91 -5.32
N ARG A 29 1.44 -7.77 -4.00
CA ARG A 29 1.01 -8.83 -3.08
C ARG A 29 -0.26 -8.38 -2.36
N ARG A 30 -1.01 -9.33 -1.83
CA ARG A 30 -2.14 -9.07 -0.94
C ARG A 30 -1.95 -9.82 0.36
N ILE A 31 -2.43 -9.27 1.48
CA ILE A 31 -2.49 -9.99 2.75
C ILE A 31 -3.28 -11.30 2.55
N GLY A 32 -2.66 -12.40 2.96
CA GLY A 32 -3.10 -13.77 2.73
C GLY A 32 -2.53 -14.45 1.49
N ASP A 33 -1.77 -13.76 0.64
CA ASP A 33 -1.02 -14.40 -0.45
C ASP A 33 0.19 -15.20 0.07
N PRO A 34 0.66 -16.22 -0.66
CA PRO A 34 1.90 -16.91 -0.33
C PRO A 34 3.10 -15.95 -0.25
N GLY A 35 3.76 -15.92 0.91
CA GLY A 35 4.89 -15.02 1.18
C GLY A 35 4.51 -13.57 1.51
N ALA A 36 3.22 -13.29 1.73
CA ALA A 36 2.73 -12.07 2.38
C ALA A 36 2.25 -12.39 3.80
N PRO A 37 1.96 -11.38 4.65
CA PRO A 37 1.36 -11.62 5.96
C PRO A 37 0.06 -12.43 5.86
N PRO A 38 -0.23 -13.35 6.80
CA PRO A 38 -1.50 -14.06 6.82
C PRO A 38 -2.68 -13.12 7.06
N LYS A 39 -3.89 -13.56 6.72
CA LYS A 39 -5.11 -12.81 7.06
C LYS A 39 -5.28 -12.69 8.57
N GLY A 40 -5.78 -11.57 9.04
CA GLY A 40 -5.92 -11.25 10.47
C GLY A 40 -4.60 -10.81 11.14
N THR A 41 -3.53 -10.59 10.37
CA THR A 41 -2.31 -9.97 10.90
C THR A 41 -2.64 -8.57 11.42
N LEU A 42 -2.08 -8.19 12.56
CA LEU A 42 -2.37 -6.90 13.18
C LEU A 42 -1.73 -5.75 12.38
N ASP A 43 -2.37 -4.57 12.35
CA ASP A 43 -1.86 -3.39 11.64
C ASP A 43 -0.38 -3.07 11.97
N PRO A 44 0.09 -3.08 13.24
CA PRO A 44 1.50 -2.83 13.54
C PRO A 44 2.45 -3.89 12.94
N GLU A 45 2.04 -5.16 12.92
CA GLU A 45 2.83 -6.24 12.33
C GLU A 45 2.89 -6.12 10.79
N ILE A 46 1.81 -5.64 10.17
CA ILE A 46 1.78 -5.32 8.74
C ILE A 46 2.78 -4.20 8.43
N LEU A 47 2.84 -3.14 9.23
CA LEU A 47 3.80 -2.04 9.03
C LEU A 47 5.26 -2.50 9.16
N ILE A 48 5.56 -3.36 10.15
CA ILE A 48 6.89 -3.99 10.29
C ILE A 48 7.22 -4.86 9.07
N TRP A 49 6.26 -5.60 8.55
CA TRP A 49 6.47 -6.39 7.34
C TRP A 49 6.76 -5.49 6.13
N CYS A 50 5.99 -4.42 5.94
CA CYS A 50 6.21 -3.44 4.88
C CYS A 50 7.59 -2.78 4.96
N GLU A 51 8.05 -2.44 6.17
CA GLU A 51 9.40 -1.94 6.43
C GLU A 51 10.49 -2.91 5.96
N ILE A 52 10.39 -4.19 6.38
CA ILE A 52 11.41 -5.20 6.09
C ILE A 52 11.47 -5.55 4.60
N HIS A 53 10.31 -5.60 3.95
CA HIS A 53 10.19 -6.06 2.56
C HIS A 53 10.16 -4.94 1.52
N ASP A 54 10.21 -3.67 1.95
CA ASP A 54 10.16 -2.48 1.10
C ASP A 54 8.87 -2.40 0.25
N PHE A 55 7.73 -2.62 0.92
CA PHE A 55 6.40 -2.51 0.33
C PHE A 55 5.66 -1.26 0.83
N ILE A 56 5.00 -0.56 -0.09
CA ILE A 56 3.99 0.44 0.23
C ILE A 56 2.68 -0.29 0.54
N LEU A 57 2.09 0.02 1.71
CA LEU A 57 0.79 -0.52 2.09
C LEU A 57 -0.32 0.23 1.34
N VAL A 58 -1.20 -0.50 0.66
CA VAL A 58 -2.45 0.05 0.11
C VAL A 58 -3.59 -0.47 0.97
N THR A 59 -4.34 0.43 1.61
CA THR A 59 -5.43 0.08 2.53
C THR A 59 -6.65 0.99 2.31
N ASN A 60 -7.82 0.61 2.82
CA ASN A 60 -8.98 1.50 2.95
C ASN A 60 -9.18 1.97 4.40
N ASN A 61 -8.27 1.62 5.30
CA ASN A 61 -8.35 1.95 6.72
C ASN A 61 -7.96 3.42 6.98
N ARG A 62 -8.93 4.33 6.79
CA ARG A 62 -8.77 5.77 7.07
C ARG A 62 -8.66 6.10 8.56
N LYS A 63 -9.16 5.23 9.45
CA LYS A 63 -9.41 5.57 10.85
C LYS A 63 -8.25 5.23 11.77
N SER A 64 -7.75 4.00 11.73
CA SER A 64 -6.69 3.58 12.66
C SER A 64 -5.29 3.71 12.07
N MET A 65 -5.13 3.71 10.74
CA MET A 65 -3.82 3.74 10.10
C MET A 65 -2.95 4.96 10.45
N PRO A 66 -3.48 6.20 10.57
CA PRO A 66 -2.70 7.34 11.05
C PRO A 66 -2.10 7.13 12.45
N LYS A 67 -2.87 6.49 13.35
CA LYS A 67 -2.38 6.17 14.68
C LYS A 67 -1.29 5.10 14.63
N HIS A 68 -1.51 4.02 13.87
CA HIS A 68 -0.51 2.95 13.73
C HIS A 68 0.81 3.47 13.14
N LEU A 69 0.75 4.39 12.17
CA LEU A 69 1.96 5.02 11.66
C LEU A 69 2.68 5.85 12.73
N VAL A 70 1.97 6.69 13.49
CA VAL A 70 2.58 7.47 14.57
C VAL A 70 3.26 6.56 15.60
N ASP A 71 2.58 5.50 16.02
CA ASP A 71 3.13 4.52 16.96
C ASP A 71 4.39 3.83 16.38
N HIS A 72 4.37 3.46 15.10
CA HIS A 72 5.51 2.85 14.39
C HIS A 72 6.72 3.80 14.32
N LEU A 73 6.50 5.06 13.96
CA LEU A 73 7.56 6.08 13.91
C LEU A 73 8.13 6.41 15.29
N ALA A 74 7.29 6.37 16.34
CA ALA A 74 7.74 6.57 17.73
C ALA A 74 8.72 5.49 18.19
N GLU A 75 8.66 4.29 17.60
CA GLU A 75 9.62 3.20 17.82
C GLU A 75 10.91 3.35 16.98
N SER A 76 11.12 4.49 16.31
CA SER A 76 12.24 4.73 15.37
C SER A 76 12.25 3.76 14.18
N ARG A 77 11.07 3.24 13.81
CA ARG A 77 10.87 2.44 12.61
C ARG A 77 10.38 3.32 11.47
N HIS A 78 10.50 2.82 10.26
CA HIS A 78 10.09 3.55 9.06
C HIS A 78 9.24 2.67 8.14
N VAL A 79 8.41 3.28 7.30
CA VAL A 79 7.69 2.57 6.23
C VAL A 79 7.94 3.23 4.89
N PRO A 80 7.99 2.46 3.78
CA PRO A 80 8.15 3.03 2.44
C PRO A 80 7.04 4.00 2.05
N GLY A 81 5.85 3.82 2.64
CA GLY A 81 4.69 4.68 2.51
C GLY A 81 3.39 3.93 2.73
N ILE A 82 2.29 4.68 2.82
CA ILE A 82 0.93 4.13 2.94
C ILE A 82 0.01 4.90 1.99
N PHE A 83 -0.67 4.19 1.11
CA PHE A 83 -1.75 4.72 0.28
C PHE A 83 -3.11 4.30 0.82
N VAL A 84 -3.95 5.29 1.09
CA VAL A 84 -5.32 5.07 1.55
C VAL A 84 -6.28 5.33 0.41
N ILE A 85 -6.91 4.26 -0.10
CA ILE A 85 -7.88 4.35 -1.18
C ILE A 85 -9.30 4.45 -0.64
N ASP A 86 -10.18 5.13 -1.38
CA ASP A 86 -11.61 5.00 -1.18
C ASP A 86 -12.17 3.86 -2.03
N PRO A 87 -12.71 2.78 -1.45
CA PRO A 87 -13.33 1.70 -2.21
C PRO A 87 -14.61 2.13 -2.95
N SER A 88 -15.21 3.29 -2.60
CA SER A 88 -16.33 3.89 -3.33
C SER A 88 -15.91 4.63 -4.60
N ASN A 89 -14.61 4.94 -4.77
CA ASN A 89 -14.11 5.54 -6.01
C ASN A 89 -14.11 4.55 -7.17
N HIS A 90 -14.04 5.07 -8.40
CA HIS A 90 -13.95 4.24 -9.59
C HIS A 90 -12.65 3.46 -9.56
N ILE A 91 -12.76 2.14 -9.43
CA ILE A 91 -11.62 1.21 -9.41
C ILE A 91 -10.62 1.46 -10.55
N GLY A 92 -11.11 1.82 -11.74
CA GLY A 92 -10.26 2.11 -12.89
C GLY A 92 -9.35 3.33 -12.70
N GLU A 93 -9.85 4.38 -12.04
CA GLU A 93 -9.08 5.59 -11.74
C GLU A 93 -8.01 5.31 -10.69
N THR A 94 -8.39 4.64 -9.60
CA THR A 94 -7.44 4.22 -8.55
C THR A 94 -6.35 3.30 -9.10
N LEU A 95 -6.70 2.38 -10.01
CA LEU A 95 -5.73 1.50 -10.67
C LEU A 95 -4.75 2.30 -11.54
N ALA A 96 -5.26 3.19 -12.39
CA ALA A 96 -4.44 4.00 -13.27
C ALA A 96 -3.46 4.87 -12.46
N GLU A 97 -3.93 5.47 -11.38
CA GLU A 97 -3.10 6.29 -10.50
C GLU A 97 -2.02 5.47 -9.78
N LEU A 98 -2.36 4.31 -9.21
CA LEU A 98 -1.35 3.42 -8.59
C LEU A 98 -0.26 2.99 -9.58
N ILE A 99 -0.62 2.79 -10.86
CA ILE A 99 0.34 2.48 -11.93
C ILE A 99 1.23 3.68 -12.25
N ILE A 100 0.64 4.87 -12.39
CA ILE A 100 1.39 6.12 -12.63
C ILE A 100 2.37 6.37 -11.50
N ILE A 101 1.92 6.29 -10.25
CA ILE A 101 2.76 6.41 -9.06
C ILE A 101 3.91 5.41 -9.15
N ALA A 102 3.64 4.13 -9.38
CA ALA A 102 4.70 3.12 -9.43
C ALA A 102 5.76 3.39 -10.52
N GLY A 103 5.36 3.98 -11.65
CA GLY A 103 6.25 4.28 -12.78
C GLY A 103 6.94 5.65 -12.73
N ALA A 104 6.41 6.61 -11.97
CA ALA A 104 6.88 8.00 -11.98
C ALA A 104 7.53 8.48 -10.67
N SER A 105 7.44 7.68 -9.60
CA SER A 105 7.88 8.13 -8.28
C SER A 105 9.39 8.08 -8.07
N PHE A 106 9.87 8.99 -7.22
CA PHE A 106 11.24 9.01 -6.75
C PHE A 106 11.47 8.05 -5.58
N PRO A 107 12.72 7.57 -5.39
CA PRO A 107 13.06 6.81 -4.20
C PRO A 107 12.70 7.57 -2.92
N LYS A 108 11.98 6.89 -2.02
CA LYS A 108 11.55 7.42 -0.70
C LYS A 108 10.60 8.63 -0.76
N GLU A 109 9.98 8.90 -1.92
CA GLU A 109 9.04 10.03 -2.07
C GLU A 109 7.89 9.99 -1.04
N TYR A 110 7.39 8.79 -0.74
CA TYR A 110 6.29 8.56 0.20
C TYR A 110 6.73 8.01 1.55
N GLN A 111 8.03 8.00 1.83
CA GLN A 111 8.55 7.42 3.07
C GLN A 111 7.91 8.10 4.28
N ASP A 112 7.41 7.29 5.22
CA ASP A 112 6.76 7.72 6.47
C ASP A 112 5.53 8.62 6.27
N ARG A 113 4.90 8.56 5.08
CA ARG A 113 3.71 9.35 4.74
C ARG A 113 2.49 8.47 4.51
N ILE A 114 1.34 9.04 4.86
CA ILE A 114 0.03 8.55 4.42
C ILE A 114 -0.46 9.50 3.35
N GLU A 115 -0.73 8.97 2.17
CA GLU A 115 -1.36 9.72 1.09
C GLU A 115 -2.73 9.12 0.79
N TYR A 116 -3.72 9.99 0.61
CA TYR A 116 -5.09 9.59 0.30
C TYR A 116 -5.28 9.68 -1.21
N LEU A 117 -5.78 8.61 -1.82
CA LEU A 117 -6.01 8.56 -3.25
C LEU A 117 -7.46 8.96 -3.60
N PRO A 118 -7.68 9.80 -4.63
CA PRO A 118 -6.65 10.32 -5.53
C PRO A 118 -5.79 11.44 -4.92
N LEU A 119 -4.51 11.52 -5.32
CA LEU A 119 -3.56 12.56 -4.88
C LEU A 119 -3.96 13.96 -5.36
N SER A 120 -4.86 14.03 -6.34
CA SER A 120 -5.39 15.26 -6.91
C SER A 120 -6.85 15.41 -6.49
N GLU A 121 -7.10 16.11 -5.37
CA GLU A 121 -8.37 16.80 -5.08
C GLU A 121 -8.09 18.26 -4.75
#